data_AF-A0A849AAZ2-F1
#
_entry.id   AF-A0A849AAZ2-F1
#
_cell.length_a   1.000
_cell.length_b   1.000
_cell.length_c   1.000
_cell.angle_alpha   90.00
_cell.angle_beta   90.00
_cell.angle_gamma   90.00
#
_symmetry.space_group_name_H-M   'P 1'
#
loop_
_entity.id
_entity.type
_entity.pdbx_description
1 polymer ?
#
loop_
_entity_poly.entity_id
_entity_poly.type
_entity_poly.pdbx_seq_one_letter_code
_entity_poly.pdbx_strand_id
1 'polypeptide(L)'
;MSDELSEIRVQIAPLELVDHDARARDLGGGLVERLVTVDEGTVMQANVRAHQPFASAEQATYTNNLQGLDVRDHAVHGVRLRVGAIDGNPLVTAALLWPIATLNLPHASDLLVALPRFSAVIARPIFTRREIGAAAVMASVARLWLRDSNDGCSPFAYWWRLGRFHRIDIDDDGTVVLDAALDDAVQSLPA
;
A
#
# COMPACT_ATOMS: atom_id res chain seq x y z
N MET A 1 3.46 25.40 7.58
CA MET A 1 2.78 24.39 8.41
C MET A 1 2.83 23.13 7.61
N SER A 2 3.65 22.16 8.02
CA SER A 2 3.85 20.91 7.28
C SER A 2 2.75 19.95 7.66
N ASP A 3 1.89 19.65 6.70
CA ASP A 3 0.93 18.54 6.77
C ASP A 3 1.73 17.24 6.56
N GLU A 4 2.14 16.64 7.68
CA GLU A 4 2.96 15.42 7.72
C GLU A 4 2.09 14.17 7.50
N LEU A 5 2.18 13.62 6.28
CA LEU A 5 1.40 12.45 5.82
C LEU A 5 1.86 11.12 6.46
N SER A 6 1.37 10.72 7.62
CA SER A 6 1.90 9.52 8.32
C SER A 6 1.36 8.17 7.83
N GLU A 7 0.22 8.11 7.13
CA GLU A 7 -0.48 6.84 6.78
C GLU A 7 -1.34 6.95 5.50
N ILE A 8 -1.49 5.86 4.73
CA ILE A 8 -2.42 5.76 3.58
C ILE A 8 -3.50 4.71 3.83
N ARG A 9 -4.74 5.03 3.45
CA ARG A 9 -5.93 4.21 3.68
C ARG A 9 -6.82 4.11 2.44
N VAL A 10 -7.32 2.89 2.18
CA VAL A 10 -8.35 2.59 1.16
C VAL A 10 -9.69 2.43 1.87
N GLN A 11 -10.69 3.21 1.49
CA GLN A 11 -12.04 3.17 2.09
C GLN A 11 -13.07 2.80 1.02
N ILE A 12 -13.94 1.83 1.34
CA ILE A 12 -15.24 1.68 0.69
C ILE A 12 -16.31 2.28 1.59
N ALA A 13 -17.13 3.18 1.04
CA ALA A 13 -18.29 3.72 1.73
C ALA A 13 -19.53 3.68 0.83
N PRO A 14 -20.74 3.62 1.41
CA PRO A 14 -21.97 3.90 0.68
C PRO A 14 -21.90 5.26 -0.01
N LEU A 15 -22.33 5.35 -1.28
CA LEU A 15 -22.35 6.56 -2.11
C LEU A 15 -23.03 7.75 -1.41
N GLU A 16 -24.03 7.46 -0.58
CA GLU A 16 -24.82 8.42 0.19
C GLU A 16 -24.04 9.11 1.32
N LEU A 17 -22.89 8.55 1.71
CA LEU A 17 -22.06 9.02 2.82
C LEU A 17 -20.78 9.73 2.35
N VAL A 18 -20.63 9.96 1.04
CA VAL A 18 -19.41 10.53 0.46
C VAL A 18 -19.67 11.97 0.04
N ASP A 19 -19.00 12.93 0.70
CA ASP A 19 -18.88 14.30 0.19
C ASP A 19 -18.18 14.24 -1.18
N HIS A 20 -18.74 14.91 -2.19
CA HIS A 20 -18.31 14.87 -3.60
C HIS A 20 -16.89 15.44 -3.80
N ASP A 21 -15.89 14.70 -3.36
CA ASP A 21 -14.49 15.01 -3.53
C ASP A 21 -13.92 14.14 -4.66
N ALA A 22 -13.07 14.73 -5.50
CA ALA A 22 -12.71 14.26 -6.85
C ALA A 22 -11.94 12.92 -6.94
N ARG A 23 -11.89 12.11 -5.88
CA ARG A 23 -11.15 10.83 -5.82
C ARG A 23 -12.01 9.64 -5.36
N ALA A 24 -13.30 9.72 -5.59
CA ALA A 24 -14.26 8.65 -5.29
C ALA A 24 -14.66 7.96 -6.61
N ARG A 25 -14.49 6.63 -6.70
CA ARG A 25 -14.93 5.83 -7.86
C ARG A 25 -16.09 4.94 -7.45
N ASP A 26 -17.24 5.13 -8.09
CA ASP A 26 -18.42 4.30 -7.91
C ASP A 26 -18.11 2.84 -8.29
N LEU A 27 -18.38 1.93 -7.36
CA LEU A 27 -18.19 0.48 -7.50
C LEU A 27 -19.48 -0.24 -7.93
N GLY A 28 -20.59 0.49 -8.06
CA GLY A 28 -21.93 -0.07 -8.25
C GLY A 28 -22.56 -0.55 -6.93
N GLY A 29 -23.88 -0.76 -6.93
CA GLY A 29 -24.61 -1.22 -5.74
C GLY A 29 -24.67 -0.19 -4.60
N GLY A 30 -24.43 1.09 -4.91
CA GLY A 30 -24.42 2.17 -3.92
C GLY A 30 -23.12 2.27 -3.12
N LEU A 31 -22.00 1.73 -3.62
CA LEU A 31 -20.69 1.75 -2.95
C LEU A 31 -19.67 2.57 -3.74
N VAL A 32 -18.72 3.19 -3.06
CA VAL A 32 -17.68 4.02 -3.65
C VAL A 32 -16.34 3.67 -3.01
N GLU A 33 -15.29 3.51 -3.82
CA GLU A 33 -13.91 3.42 -3.33
C GLU A 33 -13.25 4.81 -3.38
N ARG A 34 -12.61 5.20 -2.29
CA ARG A 34 -11.77 6.41 -2.22
C ARG A 34 -10.46 6.11 -1.51
N LEU A 35 -9.37 6.68 -2.01
CA LEU A 35 -8.14 6.83 -1.23
C LEU A 35 -8.26 8.08 -0.37
N VAL A 36 -8.05 7.92 0.93
CA VAL A 36 -8.07 9.04 1.86
C VAL A 36 -6.65 9.27 2.36
N THR A 37 -6.11 10.45 2.09
CA THR A 37 -4.89 10.97 2.72
C THR A 37 -5.25 11.54 4.07
N VAL A 38 -4.39 11.32 5.07
CA VAL A 38 -4.78 11.65 6.43
C VAL A 38 -3.70 12.38 7.21
N ASP A 39 -4.00 13.64 7.53
CA ASP A 39 -3.36 14.37 8.63
C ASP A 39 -3.90 13.86 9.97
N GLU A 40 -3.09 13.95 11.02
CA GLU A 40 -3.32 13.44 12.39
C GLU A 40 -4.72 13.72 12.99
N GLY A 41 -5.50 14.65 12.45
CA GLY A 41 -6.88 14.93 12.89
C GLY A 41 -8.00 14.12 12.21
N THR A 42 -7.74 13.43 11.09
CA THR A 42 -8.79 12.78 10.27
C THR A 42 -8.52 11.28 10.06
N VAL A 43 -7.62 10.68 10.84
CA VAL A 43 -7.14 9.28 10.77
C VAL A 43 -8.04 8.28 11.48
N MET A 44 -9.34 8.44 11.30
CA MET A 44 -10.37 7.43 11.58
C MET A 44 -11.37 7.55 10.42
N GLN A 45 -11.50 6.63 9.46
CA GLN A 45 -11.56 5.19 9.56
C GLN A 45 -11.21 4.58 8.19
N ALA A 46 -10.03 3.96 8.04
CA ALA A 46 -10.02 2.67 7.36
C ALA A 46 -10.00 1.64 8.46
N ASN A 47 -11.19 1.28 8.93
CA ASN A 47 -11.36 -0.03 9.49
C ASN A 47 -11.27 -1.04 8.34
N VAL A 48 -10.05 -1.35 7.89
CA VAL A 48 -9.80 -2.75 7.57
C VAL A 48 -9.84 -3.41 8.92
N ARG A 49 -11.01 -3.94 9.30
CA ARG A 49 -11.06 -4.98 10.30
C ARG A 49 -10.23 -6.14 9.71
N ALA A 50 -8.92 -6.12 9.91
CA ALA A 50 -8.01 -7.23 9.60
C ALA A 50 -8.37 -8.51 10.40
N HIS A 51 -9.45 -8.46 11.17
CA HIS A 51 -9.99 -9.51 12.02
C HIS A 51 -11.52 -9.62 11.95
N GLN A 52 -12.18 -8.99 10.96
CA GLN A 52 -13.57 -9.36 10.67
C GLN A 52 -13.72 -9.82 9.23
N PRO A 53 -14.50 -10.89 9.02
CA PRO A 53 -14.81 -11.32 7.67
C PRO A 53 -15.52 -10.15 6.99
N PHE A 54 -14.93 -9.66 5.90
CA PHE A 54 -15.70 -8.91 4.92
C PHE A 54 -16.96 -9.72 4.59
N ALA A 55 -18.08 -9.04 4.35
CA ALA A 55 -19.21 -9.75 3.77
C ALA A 55 -18.73 -10.40 2.46
N SER A 56 -19.11 -11.65 2.19
CA SER A 56 -18.62 -12.42 1.04
C SER A 56 -18.79 -11.68 -0.31
N ALA A 57 -19.76 -10.78 -0.39
CA ALA A 57 -20.01 -9.93 -1.55
C ALA A 57 -18.88 -8.91 -1.82
N GLU A 58 -18.35 -8.25 -0.79
CA GLU A 58 -17.28 -7.25 -0.93
C GLU A 58 -15.97 -7.91 -1.38
N GLN A 59 -15.66 -9.07 -0.77
CA GLN A 59 -14.51 -9.88 -1.17
C GLN A 59 -14.65 -10.39 -2.62
N ALA A 60 -15.86 -10.78 -3.04
CA ALA A 60 -16.11 -11.20 -4.42
C ALA A 60 -15.93 -10.05 -5.41
N THR A 61 -16.44 -8.86 -5.11
CA THR A 61 -16.27 -7.66 -5.94
C THR A 61 -14.79 -7.30 -6.12
N TYR A 62 -14.00 -7.32 -5.04
CA TYR A 62 -12.56 -7.10 -5.13
C TYR A 62 -11.84 -8.15 -5.96
N THR A 63 -12.15 -9.43 -5.70
CA THR A 63 -11.55 -10.54 -6.44
C THR A 63 -11.83 -10.41 -7.94
N ASN A 64 -13.05 -10.03 -8.31
CA ASN A 64 -13.44 -9.80 -9.71
C ASN A 64 -12.71 -8.59 -10.30
N ASN A 65 -12.60 -7.49 -9.56
CA ASN A 65 -11.92 -6.28 -10.03
C ASN A 65 -10.40 -6.45 -10.19
N LEU A 66 -9.81 -7.40 -9.47
CA LEU A 66 -8.39 -7.77 -9.60
C LEU A 66 -8.18 -8.97 -10.53
N GLN A 67 -9.23 -9.44 -11.21
CA GLN A 67 -9.09 -10.48 -12.23
C GLN A 67 -8.21 -9.94 -13.36
N GLY A 68 -7.09 -10.63 -13.62
CA GLY A 68 -6.09 -10.19 -14.61
C GLY A 68 -4.98 -9.31 -14.05
N LEU A 69 -4.83 -9.21 -12.71
CA LEU A 69 -3.65 -8.61 -12.08
C LEU A 69 -2.37 -9.26 -12.60
N ASP A 70 -1.53 -8.47 -13.29
CA ASP A 70 -0.22 -8.93 -13.74
C ASP A 70 0.77 -8.78 -12.58
N VAL A 71 1.28 -9.90 -12.09
CA VAL A 71 2.20 -9.95 -10.96
C VAL A 71 3.55 -10.48 -11.41
N ARG A 72 4.59 -9.64 -11.34
CA ARG A 72 5.94 -9.96 -11.83
C ARG A 72 7.04 -9.49 -10.90
N ASP A 73 8.17 -10.18 -10.96
CA ASP A 73 9.38 -9.77 -10.26
C ASP A 73 10.28 -8.92 -11.16
N HIS A 74 10.82 -7.85 -10.59
CA HIS A 74 11.76 -6.93 -11.23
C HIS A 74 13.00 -6.79 -10.35
N ALA A 75 14.18 -6.74 -10.97
CA ALA A 75 15.43 -6.44 -10.27
C ALA A 75 15.79 -4.96 -10.49
N VAL A 76 15.87 -4.19 -9.41
CA VAL A 76 16.18 -2.75 -9.43
C VAL A 76 17.28 -2.47 -8.42
N HIS A 77 18.42 -1.95 -8.87
CA HIS A 77 19.59 -1.71 -8.01
C HIS A 77 20.00 -2.91 -7.13
N GLY A 78 19.89 -4.13 -7.67
CA GLY A 78 20.19 -5.37 -6.95
C GLY A 78 19.08 -5.84 -5.98
N VAL A 79 18.00 -5.08 -5.81
CA VAL A 79 16.83 -5.45 -5.01
C VAL A 79 15.78 -6.10 -5.92
N ARG A 80 15.27 -7.26 -5.53
CA ARG A 80 14.12 -7.89 -6.17
C ARG A 80 12.82 -7.30 -5.61
N LEU A 81 12.00 -6.74 -6.48
CA LEU A 81 10.71 -6.11 -6.18
C LEU A 81 9.62 -6.86 -6.93
N ARG A 82 8.54 -7.20 -6.25
CA ARG A 82 7.33 -7.72 -6.88
C ARG A 82 6.41 -6.56 -7.24
N VAL A 83 5.96 -6.51 -8.48
CA VAL A 83 5.03 -5.49 -8.96
C VAL A 83 3.72 -6.18 -9.35
N GLY A 84 2.62 -5.70 -8.80
CA GLY A 84 1.27 -6.01 -9.25
C GLY A 84 0.69 -4.81 -9.98
N ALA A 85 0.25 -4.97 -11.23
CA ALA A 85 -0.31 -3.87 -12.02
C ALA A 85 -1.45 -4.31 -12.94
N ILE A 86 -2.38 -3.40 -13.19
CA ILE A 86 -3.41 -3.49 -14.23
C ILE A 86 -3.60 -2.08 -14.77
N ASP A 87 -3.17 -1.82 -16.01
CA ASP A 87 -3.25 -0.48 -16.59
C ASP A 87 -4.68 0.06 -16.61
N GLY A 88 -4.85 1.30 -16.12
CA GLY A 88 -6.14 1.98 -16.09
C GLY A 88 -7.14 1.49 -15.03
N ASN A 89 -6.76 0.50 -14.22
CA ASN A 89 -7.59 0.02 -13.12
C ASN A 89 -7.10 0.61 -11.79
N PRO A 90 -7.81 1.57 -11.18
CA PRO A 90 -7.34 2.25 -9.98
C PRO A 90 -7.49 1.39 -8.71
N LEU A 91 -8.13 0.23 -8.81
CA LEU A 91 -8.42 -0.65 -7.68
C LEU A 91 -7.25 -1.58 -7.35
N VAL A 92 -6.13 -1.51 -8.09
CA VAL A 92 -4.95 -2.36 -7.84
C VAL A 92 -4.40 -2.16 -6.42
N THR A 93 -4.53 -0.95 -5.87
CA THR A 93 -4.15 -0.69 -4.47
C THR A 93 -4.95 -1.54 -3.45
N ALA A 94 -6.16 -1.99 -3.79
CA ALA A 94 -6.95 -2.90 -2.95
C ALA A 94 -6.30 -4.28 -2.79
N ALA A 95 -5.31 -4.64 -3.62
CA ALA A 95 -4.48 -5.83 -3.40
C ALA A 95 -3.82 -5.84 -2.01
N LEU A 96 -3.64 -4.67 -1.40
CA LEU A 96 -3.11 -4.48 -0.05
C LEU A 96 -4.04 -4.88 1.09
N LEU A 97 -5.30 -5.21 0.81
CA LEU A 97 -6.17 -5.84 1.81
C LEU A 97 -5.71 -7.26 2.17
N TRP A 98 -5.16 -7.98 1.18
CA TRP A 98 -4.63 -9.34 1.33
C TRP A 98 -3.33 -9.53 0.54
N PRO A 99 -2.27 -8.76 0.84
CA PRO A 99 -1.11 -8.62 -0.04
C PRO A 99 -0.38 -9.96 -0.26
N ILE A 100 -0.38 -10.85 0.74
CA ILE A 100 0.18 -12.20 0.64
C ILE A 100 -0.51 -13.00 -0.47
N ALA A 101 -1.84 -13.03 -0.46
CA ALA A 101 -2.64 -13.85 -1.38
C ALA A 101 -2.71 -13.24 -2.78
N THR A 102 -2.91 -11.92 -2.87
CA THR A 102 -3.09 -11.20 -4.14
C THR A 102 -1.78 -11.06 -4.92
N LEU A 103 -0.65 -10.87 -4.23
CA LEU A 103 0.68 -10.73 -4.85
C LEU A 103 1.47 -12.04 -4.87
N ASN A 104 0.85 -13.16 -4.51
CA ASN A 104 1.47 -14.48 -4.49
C ASN A 104 2.81 -14.50 -3.72
N LEU A 105 2.81 -13.95 -2.50
CA LEU A 105 3.98 -13.85 -1.62
C LEU A 105 3.88 -14.84 -0.45
N PRO A 106 3.90 -16.16 -0.71
CA PRO A 106 3.70 -17.16 0.34
C PRO A 106 4.79 -17.04 1.41
N HIS A 107 4.41 -17.31 2.66
CA HIS A 107 5.29 -17.29 3.84
C HIS A 107 5.80 -15.92 4.28
N ALA A 108 5.37 -14.82 3.65
CA ALA A 108 5.69 -13.49 4.13
C ALA A 108 4.80 -13.10 5.33
N SER A 109 5.40 -12.79 6.47
CA SER A 109 4.73 -12.13 7.61
C SER A 109 4.88 -10.61 7.59
N ASP A 110 5.91 -10.15 6.88
CA ASP A 110 6.37 -8.78 6.82
C ASP A 110 6.66 -8.43 5.36
N LEU A 111 6.14 -7.30 4.90
CA LEU A 111 6.33 -6.80 3.54
C LEU A 111 6.72 -5.33 3.56
N LEU A 112 7.72 -4.96 2.76
CA LEU A 112 7.82 -3.59 2.27
C LEU A 112 6.84 -3.41 1.13
N VAL A 113 6.18 -2.26 1.08
CA VAL A 113 5.13 -1.92 0.11
C VAL A 113 5.29 -0.49 -0.37
N ALA A 114 5.05 -0.23 -1.65
CA ALA A 114 4.93 1.12 -2.19
C ALA A 114 3.77 1.20 -3.19
N LEU A 115 3.16 2.39 -3.28
CA LEU A 115 1.97 2.66 -4.08
C LEU A 115 2.21 3.87 -5.00
N PRO A 116 3.08 3.76 -6.02
CA PRO A 116 3.34 4.89 -6.93
C PRO A 116 2.10 5.39 -7.64
N ARG A 117 1.21 4.46 -8.01
CA ARG A 117 0.02 4.70 -8.82
C ARG A 117 -1.16 3.95 -8.22
N PHE A 118 -2.36 4.40 -8.52
CA PHE A 118 -3.57 3.63 -8.22
C PHE A 118 -3.61 2.29 -8.95
N SER A 119 -3.04 2.26 -10.15
CA SER A 119 -3.00 1.07 -11.00
C SER A 119 -1.81 0.15 -10.77
N ALA A 120 -0.98 0.40 -9.75
CA ALA A 120 0.22 -0.39 -9.49
C ALA A 120 0.63 -0.43 -8.01
N VAL A 121 0.99 -1.62 -7.54
CA VAL A 121 1.57 -1.85 -6.22
C VAL A 121 2.93 -2.51 -6.36
N ILE A 122 3.88 -2.08 -5.54
CA ILE A 122 5.20 -2.67 -5.43
C ILE A 122 5.30 -3.29 -4.04
N ALA A 123 5.77 -4.53 -3.93
CA ALA A 123 5.93 -5.24 -2.68
C ALA A 123 7.24 -6.03 -2.63
N ARG A 124 7.76 -6.23 -1.43
CA ARG A 124 8.93 -7.08 -1.18
C ARG A 124 8.80 -7.74 0.20
N PRO A 125 8.88 -9.08 0.30
CA PRO A 125 9.03 -9.73 1.59
C PRO A 125 10.30 -9.33 2.32
N ILE A 126 10.18 -9.21 3.64
CA ILE A 126 11.31 -8.96 4.55
C ILE A 126 11.44 -10.17 5.46
N PHE A 127 12.62 -10.77 5.49
CA PHE A 127 12.93 -11.91 6.34
C PHE A 127 14.07 -11.59 7.32
N THR A 128 14.87 -10.56 7.03
CA THR A 128 16.03 -10.15 7.81
C THR A 128 16.12 -8.63 7.93
N ARG A 129 16.85 -8.15 8.95
CA ARG A 129 17.08 -6.71 9.19
C ARG A 129 17.74 -6.00 8.01
N ARG A 130 18.66 -6.68 7.31
CA ARG A 130 19.37 -6.09 6.16
C ARG A 130 18.45 -5.72 5.01
N GLU A 131 17.30 -6.37 4.89
CA GLU A 131 16.39 -6.17 3.77
C GLU A 131 15.54 -4.90 3.93
N ILE A 132 15.52 -4.28 5.11
CA ILE A 132 14.79 -3.03 5.35
C ILE A 132 15.35 -1.89 4.50
N GLY A 133 16.65 -1.89 4.22
CA GLY A 133 17.28 -0.91 3.34
C GLY A 133 16.69 -0.86 1.92
N ALA A 134 15.97 -1.92 1.49
CA ALA A 134 15.24 -1.92 0.23
C ALA A 134 14.11 -0.87 0.18
N ALA A 135 13.65 -0.35 1.33
CA ALA A 135 12.65 0.71 1.39
C ALA A 135 13.12 1.98 0.65
N ALA A 136 14.39 2.33 0.76
CA ALA A 136 14.99 3.47 0.05
C ALA A 136 14.90 3.31 -1.48
N VAL A 137 15.18 2.10 -1.97
CA VAL A 137 15.05 1.77 -3.40
C VAL A 137 13.58 1.84 -3.82
N MET A 138 12.67 1.28 -3.02
CA MET A 138 11.23 1.28 -3.32
C MET A 138 10.66 2.69 -3.38
N ALA A 139 11.00 3.58 -2.44
CA ALA A 139 10.54 4.96 -2.48
C ALA A 139 11.13 5.74 -3.66
N SER A 140 12.39 5.45 -4.04
CA SER A 140 13.00 6.05 -5.22
C SER A 140 12.26 5.66 -6.51
N VAL A 141 11.93 4.37 -6.66
CA VAL A 141 11.09 3.88 -7.77
C VAL A 141 9.70 4.51 -7.70
N ALA A 142 9.10 4.59 -6.50
CA ALA A 142 7.77 5.13 -6.34
C ALA A 142 7.70 6.61 -6.74
N ARG A 143 8.67 7.42 -6.30
CA ARG A 143 8.82 8.83 -6.70
C ARG A 143 9.04 8.98 -8.20
N LEU A 144 9.78 8.08 -8.84
CA LEU A 144 9.99 8.13 -10.28
C LEU A 144 8.66 7.90 -11.02
N TRP A 145 7.95 6.82 -10.68
CA TRP A 145 6.69 6.47 -11.33
C TRP A 145 5.58 7.47 -11.06
N LEU A 146 5.59 8.11 -9.88
CA LEU A 146 4.64 9.16 -9.53
C LEU A 146 4.78 10.40 -10.42
N ARG A 147 6.02 10.82 -10.74
CA ARG A 147 6.26 12.02 -11.56
C ARG A 147 5.66 11.93 -12.95
N ASP A 148 5.61 10.73 -13.51
CA ASP A 148 5.20 10.48 -14.90
C ASP A 148 3.74 10.01 -15.02
N SER A 149 2.96 10.02 -13.93
CA SER A 149 1.66 9.37 -13.86
C SER A 149 0.49 10.37 -13.75
N ASN A 150 -0.57 10.10 -14.52
CA ASN A 150 -1.87 10.79 -14.43
C ASN A 150 -2.80 10.22 -13.34
N ASP A 151 -2.39 9.12 -12.68
CA ASP A 151 -3.11 8.36 -11.65
C ASP A 151 -2.21 8.10 -10.43
N GLY A 152 -1.40 9.11 -10.10
CA GLY A 152 -0.47 9.05 -8.98
C GLY A 152 -1.15 8.78 -7.64
N CYS A 153 -0.51 7.97 -6.80
CA CYS A 153 -1.01 7.63 -5.47
C CYS A 153 -0.09 8.15 -4.36
N SER A 154 1.12 7.61 -4.22
CA SER A 154 2.04 7.94 -3.12
C SER A 154 3.52 7.75 -3.48
N PRO A 155 4.40 8.68 -3.06
CA PRO A 155 5.84 8.54 -3.25
C PRO A 155 6.53 7.68 -2.18
N PHE A 156 5.83 7.30 -1.11
CA PHE A 156 6.42 6.67 0.08
C PHE A 156 6.46 5.14 0.03
N ALA A 157 7.36 4.58 0.85
CA ALA A 157 7.38 3.16 1.18
C ALA A 157 6.73 2.92 2.56
N TYR A 158 6.19 1.73 2.74
CA TYR A 158 5.49 1.29 3.94
C TYR A 158 5.97 -0.09 4.34
N TRP A 159 5.99 -0.37 5.64
CA TRP A 159 6.10 -1.72 6.19
C TRP A 159 4.71 -2.24 6.53
N TRP A 160 4.25 -3.25 5.80
CA TRP A 160 3.11 -4.06 6.19
C TRP A 160 3.52 -5.13 7.21
N ARG A 161 3.02 -5.02 8.44
CA ARG A 161 3.27 -5.95 9.54
C ARG A 161 2.02 -6.11 10.38
N LEU A 162 1.70 -7.35 10.76
CA LEU A 162 0.55 -7.66 11.63
C LEU A 162 -0.78 -7.04 11.12
N GLY A 163 -0.94 -7.00 9.79
CA GLY A 163 -2.14 -6.44 9.14
C GLY A 163 -2.21 -4.91 9.12
N ARG A 164 -1.12 -4.20 9.44
CA ARG A 164 -1.05 -2.74 9.45
C ARG A 164 0.07 -2.24 8.55
N PHE A 165 -0.13 -1.08 7.91
CA PHE A 165 0.88 -0.39 7.12
C PHE A 165 1.49 0.73 7.94
N HIS A 166 2.81 0.71 8.08
CA HIS A 166 3.57 1.73 8.77
C HIS A 166 4.42 2.48 7.76
N ARG A 167 4.32 3.81 7.69
CA ARG A 167 5.16 4.60 6.79
C ARG A 167 6.63 4.44 7.21
N ILE A 168 7.51 4.36 6.22
CA ILE A 168 8.95 4.40 6.41
C ILE A 168 9.44 5.74 5.90
N ASP A 169 10.12 6.48 6.77
CA ASP A 169 10.75 7.73 6.38
C ASP A 169 12.13 7.47 5.80
N ILE A 170 12.50 8.28 4.83
CA ILE A 170 13.75 8.15 4.09
C ILE A 170 14.34 9.54 3.97
N ASP A 171 15.51 9.72 4.59
CA ASP A 171 16.28 10.95 4.52
C ASP A 171 16.83 11.20 3.11
N ASP A 172 17.31 12.42 2.87
CA ASP A 172 17.81 12.84 1.56
C ASP A 172 19.03 12.02 1.07
N ASP A 173 19.79 11.44 1.99
CA ASP A 173 20.92 10.55 1.68
C ASP A 173 20.51 9.09 1.44
N GLY A 174 19.21 8.78 1.53
CA GLY A 174 18.66 7.44 1.38
C GLY A 174 18.65 6.61 2.65
N THR A 175 18.99 7.19 3.81
CA THR A 175 18.91 6.52 5.10
C THR A 175 17.46 6.23 5.47
N VAL A 176 17.17 5.00 5.87
CA VAL A 176 15.86 4.59 6.36
C VAL A 176 15.71 5.00 7.82
N VAL A 177 14.72 5.84 8.09
CA VAL A 177 14.33 6.31 9.42
C VAL A 177 13.02 5.65 9.80
N LEU A 178 13.01 5.03 10.98
CA LEU A 178 11.87 4.31 11.51
C LEU A 178 11.42 4.98 12.80
N ASP A 179 10.12 4.97 13.05
CA ASP A 179 9.62 5.36 14.36
C ASP A 179 10.04 4.35 15.43
N ALA A 180 9.91 4.75 16.70
CA ALA A 180 10.31 3.90 17.83
C ALA A 180 9.57 2.55 17.87
N ALA A 181 8.33 2.48 17.39
CA ALA A 181 7.55 1.24 17.37
C ALA A 181 8.04 0.27 16.29
N LEU A 182 8.52 0.79 15.17
CA LEU A 182 9.15 0.02 14.10
C LEU A 182 10.59 -0.38 14.45
N ASP A 183 11.33 0.44 15.19
CA ASP A 183 12.70 0.11 15.62
C ASP A 183 12.76 -1.20 16.43
N ASP A 184 11.86 -1.36 17.41
CA ASP A 184 11.74 -2.62 18.17
C ASP A 184 11.37 -3.79 17.25
N ALA A 185 10.50 -3.54 16.27
CA ALA A 185 10.08 -4.52 15.28
C ALA A 185 11.25 -4.95 14.39
N VAL A 186 12.16 -4.03 14.02
CA VAL A 186 13.42 -4.35 13.33
C VAL A 186 14.28 -5.25 14.17
N GLN A 187 14.49 -4.92 15.45
CA GLN A 187 15.36 -5.72 16.31
C GLN A 187 14.85 -7.15 16.53
N SER A 188 13.54 -7.38 16.35
CA SER A 188 12.95 -8.72 16.37
C SER A 188 13.21 -9.56 15.12
N LEU A 189 13.64 -8.96 14.01
CA LEU A 189 13.96 -9.69 12.79
C LEU A 189 15.35 -10.36 12.89
N PRO A 190 15.53 -11.52 12.22
CA PRO A 190 16.85 -12.11 12.04
C PRO A 190 17.88 -11.13 11.47
N ALA A 191 19.15 -11.30 11.86
CA ALA A 191 20.27 -10.49 11.40
C ALA A 191 20.50 -10.57 9.88
#